data_AF-A0A2V7KSX5-F1
#
_entry.id   AF-A0A2V7KSX5-F1
#
_cell.length_a   1.000
_cell.length_b   1.000
_cell.length_c   1.000
_cell.angle_alpha   90.00
_cell.angle_beta   90.00
_cell.angle_gamma   90.00
#
_symmetry.space_group_name_H-M   'P 1'
#
loop_
_entity.id
_entity.type
_entity.pdbx_description
1 polymer ?
#
loop_
_entity_poly.entity_id
_entity_poly.type
_entity_poly.pdbx_seq_one_letter_code
_entity_poly.pdbx_strand_id
1 'polypeptide(L)'
;MDIIVRRKLDMATRVRTFSRAHPSTEPTYTTVLGRLEERLTEAEAIATTQHKAQVAAHAARLHRKELRRIVHFQLLKYLVAVGSVAGKARGELAAQFRLPRVTANNQAFLTAVKVLAAAAEQQRDVLVAGGMAPALLEELQQKLAEFETASEEARAWRLSHIGARADLDKIAGELMDQVRVLDGINRWRFAKDPDLMEEWDAARHLPPSRPADEPVQVKGVTPNDPGRVAPAA
;
A
#
# COMPACT_ATOMS: atom_id res chain seq x y z
N MET A 1 -5.14 3.94 -4.52
CA MET A 1 -6.35 4.52 -5.15
C MET A 1 -6.12 4.78 -6.64
N ASP A 2 -7.07 4.35 -7.47
CA ASP A 2 -7.15 4.58 -8.92
C ASP A 2 -7.22 6.09 -9.26
N ILE A 3 -6.64 6.50 -10.39
CA ILE A 3 -6.61 7.92 -10.81
C ILE A 3 -8.03 8.44 -11.09
N ILE A 4 -8.89 7.63 -11.69
CA ILE A 4 -10.26 8.02 -12.02
C ILE A 4 -11.07 8.25 -10.73
N VAL A 5 -10.97 7.33 -9.78
CA VAL A 5 -11.61 7.47 -8.45
C VAL A 5 -11.13 8.72 -7.75
N ARG A 6 -9.81 8.95 -7.71
CA ARG A 6 -9.22 10.13 -7.06
C ARG A 6 -9.80 11.42 -7.62
N ARG A 7 -9.85 11.53 -8.95
CA ARG A 7 -10.45 12.70 -9.62
C ARG A 7 -11.93 12.87 -9.25
N LYS A 8 -12.71 11.79 -9.20
CA LYS A 8 -14.13 11.90 -8.79
C LYS A 8 -14.26 12.42 -7.34
N LEU A 9 -13.41 11.98 -6.42
CA LEU A 9 -13.39 12.48 -5.04
C LEU A 9 -12.97 13.96 -4.95
N ASP A 10 -11.95 14.36 -5.71
CA ASP A 10 -11.50 15.76 -5.77
C ASP A 10 -12.62 16.66 -6.29
N MET A 11 -13.33 16.24 -7.33
CA MET A 11 -14.48 16.97 -7.88
C MET A 11 -15.62 17.08 -6.88
N ALA A 12 -16.00 15.98 -6.23
CA ALA A 12 -17.04 15.99 -5.20
C ALA A 12 -16.66 16.90 -4.00
N THR A 13 -15.37 16.95 -3.65
CA THR A 13 -14.86 17.85 -2.60
C THR A 13 -15.01 19.32 -3.01
N ARG A 14 -14.70 19.67 -4.27
CA ARG A 14 -14.88 21.04 -4.80
C ARG A 14 -16.36 21.43 -4.83
N VAL A 15 -17.22 20.52 -5.26
CA VAL A 15 -18.69 20.71 -5.24
C VAL A 15 -19.18 20.95 -3.81
N ARG A 16 -18.73 20.16 -2.83
CA ARG A 16 -19.05 20.40 -1.41
C ARG A 16 -18.60 21.80 -0.95
N THR A 17 -17.38 22.20 -1.29
CA THR A 17 -16.85 23.53 -0.93
C THR A 17 -17.72 24.65 -1.49
N PHE A 18 -18.05 24.59 -2.78
CA PHE A 18 -18.97 25.55 -3.41
C PHE A 18 -20.35 25.54 -2.72
N SER A 19 -20.92 24.36 -2.49
CA SER A 19 -22.23 24.21 -1.88
C SER A 19 -22.32 24.75 -0.45
N ARG A 20 -21.22 24.73 0.30
CA ARG A 20 -21.12 25.34 1.64
C ARG A 20 -20.95 26.85 1.58
N ALA A 21 -20.27 27.37 0.55
CA ALA A 21 -20.14 28.81 0.34
C ALA A 21 -21.46 29.45 -0.12
N HIS A 22 -22.30 28.69 -0.84
CA HIS A 22 -23.56 29.15 -1.42
C HIS A 22 -24.78 28.36 -0.91
N PRO A 23 -25.08 28.43 0.40
CA PRO A 23 -26.10 27.59 1.04
C PRO A 23 -27.51 27.85 0.49
N SER A 24 -28.38 26.85 0.64
CA SER A 24 -29.82 26.98 0.41
C SER A 24 -30.58 26.25 1.51
N THR A 25 -31.71 26.82 1.92
CA THR A 25 -32.64 26.25 2.90
C THR A 25 -33.64 25.29 2.27
N GLU A 26 -33.61 25.11 0.94
CA GLU A 26 -34.51 24.20 0.23
C GLU A 26 -34.30 22.74 0.70
N PRO A 27 -35.35 22.04 1.15
CA PRO A 27 -35.22 20.68 1.70
C PRO A 27 -34.56 19.67 0.75
N THR A 28 -34.79 19.82 -0.56
CA THR A 28 -34.17 18.96 -1.58
C THR A 28 -32.67 19.21 -1.67
N TYR A 29 -32.23 20.47 -1.61
CA TYR A 29 -30.82 20.83 -1.65
C TYR A 29 -30.07 20.30 -0.43
N THR A 30 -30.60 20.54 0.77
CA THR A 30 -29.99 20.08 2.02
C THR A 30 -29.89 18.55 2.08
N THR A 31 -30.89 17.84 1.57
CA THR A 31 -30.88 16.37 1.48
C THR A 31 -29.76 15.86 0.57
N VAL A 32 -29.63 16.41 -0.64
CA VAL A 32 -28.63 15.95 -1.62
C VAL A 32 -27.22 16.31 -1.16
N LEU A 33 -27.02 17.51 -0.62
CA LEU A 33 -25.74 17.92 -0.05
C LEU A 33 -25.34 17.02 1.13
N GLY A 34 -26.28 16.70 2.02
CA GLY A 34 -26.04 15.78 3.14
C GLY A 34 -25.55 14.40 2.69
N ARG A 35 -26.19 13.83 1.65
CA ARG A 35 -25.75 12.54 1.07
C ARG A 35 -24.36 12.62 0.44
N LEU A 36 -24.06 13.71 -0.27
CA LEU A 36 -22.72 13.94 -0.83
C LEU A 36 -21.66 13.96 0.27
N GLU A 37 -21.93 14.67 1.37
CA GLU A 37 -21.01 14.82 2.50
C GLU A 37 -20.80 13.51 3.27
N GLU A 38 -21.86 12.74 3.48
CA GLU A 38 -21.79 11.41 4.08
C GLU A 38 -20.89 10.49 3.25
N ARG A 39 -21.10 10.44 1.94
CA ARG A 39 -20.30 9.60 1.03
C ARG A 39 -18.85 10.05 0.90
N LEU A 40 -18.58 11.36 0.98
CA LEU A 40 -17.20 11.88 1.05
C LEU A 40 -16.49 11.42 2.33
N THR A 41 -17.20 11.45 3.46
CA THR A 41 -16.66 11.00 4.75
C THR A 41 -16.35 9.51 4.74
N GLU A 42 -17.23 8.70 4.17
CA GLU A 42 -17.02 7.27 4.00
C GLU A 42 -15.83 6.96 3.08
N ALA A 43 -15.71 7.68 1.95
CA ALA A 43 -14.59 7.53 1.03
C ALA A 43 -13.23 7.83 1.71
N GLU A 44 -13.18 8.88 2.54
CA GLU A 44 -11.96 9.27 3.27
C GLU A 44 -11.56 8.21 4.32
N ALA A 45 -12.54 7.64 5.02
CA ALA A 45 -12.30 6.55 5.97
C ALA A 45 -11.72 5.30 5.28
N ILE A 46 -12.27 4.92 4.12
CA ILE A 46 -11.78 3.79 3.32
C ILE A 46 -10.37 4.09 2.78
N ALA A 47 -10.14 5.28 2.24
CA ALA A 47 -8.84 5.69 1.72
C ALA A 47 -7.74 5.66 2.80
N THR A 48 -8.04 6.18 3.99
CA THR A 48 -7.13 6.15 5.15
C THR A 48 -6.81 4.72 5.57
N THR A 49 -7.83 3.87 5.66
CA THR A 49 -7.67 2.45 6.00
C THR A 49 -6.82 1.73 4.95
N GLN A 50 -7.07 1.98 3.66
CA GLN A 50 -6.29 1.42 2.55
C GLN A 50 -4.81 1.84 2.64
N HIS A 51 -4.53 3.10 2.94
CA HIS A 51 -3.16 3.60 3.06
C HIS A 51 -2.41 2.92 4.23
N LYS A 52 -3.02 2.88 5.42
CA LYS A 52 -2.47 2.18 6.59
C LYS A 52 -2.19 0.71 6.29
N ALA A 53 -3.15 0.03 5.66
CA ALA A 53 -3.01 -1.37 5.27
C ALA A 53 -1.86 -1.57 4.26
N GLN A 54 -1.68 -0.66 3.29
CA GLN A 54 -0.59 -0.71 2.32
C GLN A 54 0.79 -0.58 2.97
N VAL A 55 0.95 0.35 3.91
CA VAL A 55 2.20 0.51 4.66
C VAL A 55 2.50 -0.74 5.49
N ALA A 56 1.51 -1.26 6.22
CA ALA A 56 1.65 -2.49 6.99
C ALA A 56 2.03 -3.70 6.12
N ALA A 57 1.39 -3.85 4.96
CA ALA A 57 1.69 -4.94 4.04
C ALA A 57 3.09 -4.84 3.42
N HIS A 58 3.57 -3.62 3.16
CA HIS A 58 4.94 -3.41 2.74
C HIS A 58 5.92 -3.83 3.83
N ALA A 59 5.69 -3.40 5.08
CA ALA A 59 6.49 -3.80 6.23
C ALA A 59 6.50 -5.34 6.41
N ALA A 60 5.34 -6.00 6.36
CA ALA A 60 5.21 -7.45 6.47
C ALA A 60 5.98 -8.20 5.36
N ARG A 61 5.97 -7.67 4.12
CA ARG A 61 6.75 -8.26 3.00
C ARG A 61 8.26 -8.15 3.24
N LEU A 62 8.73 -7.00 3.71
CA LEU A 62 10.14 -6.80 4.04
C LEU A 62 10.56 -7.69 5.21
N HIS A 63 9.77 -7.72 6.28
CA HIS A 63 10.00 -8.56 7.44
C HIS A 63 10.07 -10.04 7.06
N ARG A 64 9.11 -10.54 6.27
CA ARG A 64 9.13 -11.92 5.76
C ARG A 64 10.39 -12.24 4.93
N LYS A 65 10.86 -11.29 4.10
CA LYS A 65 12.11 -11.47 3.34
C LYS A 65 13.31 -11.60 4.26
N GLU A 66 13.37 -10.79 5.31
CA GLU A 66 14.44 -10.83 6.29
C GLU A 66 14.41 -12.13 7.11
N LEU A 67 13.24 -12.55 7.59
CA LEU A 67 13.07 -13.84 8.27
C LEU A 67 13.52 -15.01 7.40
N ARG A 68 13.17 -15.00 6.10
CA ARG A 68 13.66 -16.02 5.17
C ARG A 68 15.17 -16.05 5.11
N ARG A 69 15.81 -14.88 5.10
CA ARG A 69 17.26 -14.77 5.04
C ARG A 69 17.91 -15.34 6.30
N ILE A 70 17.39 -14.97 7.48
CA ILE A 70 17.84 -15.47 8.79
C ILE A 70 17.69 -17.00 8.86
N VAL A 71 16.48 -17.50 8.63
CA VAL A 71 16.19 -18.93 8.67
C VAL A 71 17.08 -19.70 7.70
N HIS A 72 17.16 -19.26 6.44
CA HIS A 72 17.88 -20.00 5.41
C HIS A 72 19.41 -19.92 5.55
N PHE A 73 19.96 -18.72 5.75
CA PHE A 73 21.40 -18.51 5.68
C PHE A 73 22.12 -18.59 7.04
N GLN A 74 21.39 -18.56 8.15
CA GLN A 74 21.97 -18.69 9.49
C GLN A 74 21.53 -20.00 10.14
N LEU A 75 20.24 -20.11 10.50
CA LEU A 75 19.75 -21.21 11.33
C LEU A 75 19.84 -22.57 10.62
N LEU A 76 19.35 -22.65 9.38
CA LEU A 76 19.38 -23.90 8.63
C LEU A 76 20.77 -24.32 8.18
N LYS A 77 21.68 -23.36 7.92
CA LYS A 77 23.07 -23.70 7.62
C LYS A 77 23.74 -24.37 8.80
N TYR A 78 23.51 -23.85 10.02
CA TYR A 78 24.03 -24.46 11.23
C TYR A 78 23.42 -25.85 11.48
N LEU A 79 22.09 -25.95 11.39
CA LEU A 79 21.38 -27.22 11.57
C LEU A 79 21.85 -28.30 10.58
N VAL A 80 21.99 -27.96 9.29
CA VAL A 80 22.46 -28.90 8.27
C VAL A 80 23.92 -29.29 8.47
N ALA A 81 24.77 -28.37 8.92
CA ALA A 81 26.16 -28.68 9.23
C ALA A 81 26.26 -29.70 10.39
N VAL A 82 25.52 -29.49 11.47
CA VAL A 82 25.49 -30.43 12.60
C VAL A 82 24.85 -31.76 12.20
N GLY A 83 23.73 -31.74 11.47
CA GLY A 83 23.06 -32.94 10.98
C GLY A 83 23.97 -33.79 10.06
N SER A 84 24.81 -33.14 9.25
CA SER A 84 25.82 -33.82 8.43
C SER A 84 26.91 -34.49 9.28
N VAL A 85 27.41 -33.81 10.32
CA VAL A 85 28.42 -34.37 11.24
C VAL A 85 27.85 -35.53 12.04
N ALA A 86 26.68 -35.34 12.67
CA ALA A 86 25.97 -36.39 13.41
C ALA A 86 25.57 -37.58 12.52
N GLY A 87 25.26 -37.29 11.24
CA GLY A 87 24.90 -38.29 10.24
C GLY A 87 26.08 -39.10 9.67
N LYS A 88 27.34 -38.76 9.96
CA LYS A 88 28.49 -39.55 9.48
C LYS A 88 28.44 -41.02 9.92
N ALA A 89 27.86 -41.30 11.09
CA ALA A 89 27.65 -42.65 11.59
C ALA A 89 26.31 -43.27 11.14
N ARG A 90 25.41 -42.49 10.51
CA ARG A 90 24.04 -42.87 10.12
C ARG A 90 23.65 -42.21 8.80
N GLY A 91 23.94 -42.87 7.68
CA GLY A 91 23.76 -42.30 6.33
C GLY A 91 22.33 -41.83 6.01
N GLU A 92 21.31 -42.49 6.55
CA GLU A 92 19.90 -42.07 6.42
C GLU A 92 19.62 -40.71 7.07
N LEU A 93 20.34 -40.39 8.15
CA LEU A 93 20.22 -39.16 8.90
C LEU A 93 20.74 -37.98 8.07
N ALA A 94 21.90 -38.15 7.43
CA ALA A 94 22.48 -37.14 6.54
C ALA A 94 21.59 -36.81 5.33
N ALA A 95 20.77 -37.76 4.87
CA ALA A 95 19.83 -37.53 3.77
C ALA A 95 18.65 -36.61 4.17
N GLN A 96 18.26 -36.59 5.44
CA GLN A 96 17.14 -35.80 5.96
C GLN A 96 17.52 -34.32 6.15
N PHE A 97 18.77 -34.02 6.49
CA PHE A 97 19.25 -32.65 6.72
C PHE A 97 19.78 -32.00 5.44
N ARG A 98 18.88 -31.61 4.53
CA ARG A 98 19.23 -30.85 3.32
C ARG A 98 18.61 -29.45 3.32
N LEU A 99 19.39 -28.48 2.85
CA LEU A 99 18.91 -27.12 2.70
C LEU A 99 17.78 -27.04 1.66
N PRO A 100 16.65 -26.38 1.98
CA PRO A 100 15.62 -26.07 0.99
C PRO A 100 16.16 -25.23 -0.16
N ARG A 101 15.58 -25.34 -1.36
CA ARG A 101 16.03 -24.51 -2.50
C ARG A 101 15.78 -23.02 -2.22
N VAL A 102 16.79 -22.19 -2.45
CA VAL A 102 16.68 -20.71 -2.30
C VAL A 102 15.60 -20.13 -3.20
N THR A 103 15.39 -20.71 -4.39
CA THR A 103 14.41 -20.26 -5.39
C THR A 103 12.99 -20.76 -5.16
N ALA A 104 12.74 -21.56 -4.12
CA ALA A 104 11.41 -22.05 -3.82
C ALA A 104 10.44 -20.88 -3.53
N ASN A 105 9.16 -21.05 -3.85
CA ASN A 105 8.14 -20.11 -3.40
C ASN A 105 8.01 -20.17 -1.86
N ASN A 106 7.37 -19.17 -1.24
CA ASN A 106 7.33 -19.07 0.23
C ASN A 106 6.63 -20.25 0.90
N GLN A 107 5.61 -20.83 0.26
CA GLN A 107 4.89 -21.99 0.81
C GLN A 107 5.75 -23.25 0.77
N ALA A 108 6.38 -23.53 -0.37
CA ALA A 108 7.30 -24.66 -0.53
C ALA A 108 8.52 -24.53 0.39
N PHE A 109 9.05 -23.30 0.57
CA PHE A 109 10.08 -23.02 1.55
C PHE A 109 9.58 -23.37 2.97
N LEU A 110 8.45 -22.80 3.40
CA LEU A 110 7.91 -23.03 4.74
C LEU A 110 7.66 -24.52 5.02
N THR A 111 7.04 -25.25 4.09
CA THR A 111 6.82 -26.70 4.21
C THR A 111 8.14 -27.44 4.39
N ALA A 112 9.16 -27.14 3.58
CA ALA A 112 10.45 -27.79 3.69
C ALA A 112 11.14 -27.48 5.02
N VAL A 113 11.06 -26.24 5.51
CA VAL A 113 11.64 -25.89 6.82
C VAL A 113 10.90 -26.59 7.96
N LYS A 114 9.56 -26.67 7.93
CA LYS A 114 8.77 -27.39 8.94
C LYS A 114 9.14 -28.87 9.02
N VAL A 115 9.28 -29.53 7.86
CA VAL A 115 9.71 -30.93 7.80
C VAL A 115 11.11 -31.10 8.43
N LEU A 116 12.03 -30.19 8.10
CA LEU A 116 13.40 -30.23 8.63
C LEU A 116 13.45 -29.95 10.14
N ALA A 117 12.66 -28.99 10.64
CA ALA A 117 12.55 -28.69 12.06
C ALA A 117 11.95 -29.86 12.84
N ALA A 118 10.94 -30.55 12.30
CA ALA A 118 10.36 -31.74 12.92
C ALA A 118 11.37 -32.91 12.96
N ALA A 119 12.13 -33.13 11.90
CA ALA A 119 13.19 -34.14 11.88
C ALA A 119 14.30 -33.82 12.89
N ALA A 120 14.66 -32.54 13.04
CA ALA A 120 15.63 -32.09 14.04
C ALA A 120 15.12 -32.32 15.47
N GLU A 121 13.85 -32.05 15.72
CA GLU A 121 13.22 -32.25 17.02
C GLU A 121 13.23 -33.73 17.43
N GLN A 122 12.92 -34.64 16.51
CA GLN A 122 12.98 -36.09 16.74
C GLN A 122 14.39 -36.60 17.09
N GLN A 123 15.43 -35.85 16.71
CA GLN A 123 16.83 -36.23 16.87
C GLN A 123 17.60 -35.24 17.74
N ARG A 124 16.89 -34.48 18.58
CA ARG A 124 17.43 -33.39 19.39
C ARG A 124 18.69 -33.82 20.14
N ASP A 125 18.64 -34.93 20.86
CA ASP A 125 19.77 -35.40 21.69
C ASP A 125 21.01 -35.72 20.86
N VAL A 126 20.82 -36.35 19.70
CA VAL A 126 21.92 -36.70 18.78
C VAL A 126 22.54 -35.44 18.17
N LEU A 127 21.71 -34.45 17.82
CA LEU A 127 22.18 -33.18 17.27
C LEU A 127 22.89 -32.34 18.33
N VAL A 128 22.39 -32.30 19.56
CA VAL A 128 23.05 -31.61 20.69
C VAL A 128 24.40 -32.26 21.00
N ALA A 129 24.45 -33.60 21.07
CA ALA A 129 25.71 -34.33 21.21
C ALA A 129 26.69 -34.07 20.04
N GLY A 130 26.16 -33.80 18.84
CA GLY A 130 26.91 -33.40 17.65
C GLY A 130 27.35 -31.92 17.61
N GLY A 131 27.05 -31.14 18.64
CA GLY A 131 27.44 -29.73 18.76
C GLY A 131 26.39 -28.71 18.34
N MET A 132 25.10 -29.08 18.29
CA MET A 132 23.99 -28.14 18.13
C MET A 132 23.72 -27.39 19.44
N ALA A 133 23.61 -26.07 19.36
CA ALA A 133 23.15 -25.25 20.48
C ALA A 133 21.69 -25.61 20.81
N PRO A 134 21.33 -25.89 22.09
CA PRO A 134 19.96 -26.23 22.47
C PRO A 134 18.92 -25.17 22.06
N ALA A 135 19.30 -23.90 22.11
CA ALA A 135 18.45 -22.76 21.73
C ALA A 135 18.16 -22.66 20.23
N LEU A 136 18.89 -23.38 19.36
CA LEU A 136 18.74 -23.27 17.90
C LEU A 136 17.34 -23.66 17.44
N LEU A 137 16.79 -24.76 17.98
CA LEU A 137 15.47 -25.24 17.57
C LEU A 137 14.36 -24.31 18.05
N GLU A 138 14.52 -23.72 19.23
CA GLU A 138 13.60 -22.73 19.78
C GLU A 138 13.59 -21.45 18.92
N GLU A 139 14.77 -20.93 18.58
CA GLU A 139 14.90 -19.77 17.69
C GLU A 139 14.34 -20.07 16.29
N LEU A 140 14.60 -21.27 15.76
CA LEU A 140 14.05 -21.70 14.46
C LEU A 140 12.52 -21.75 14.48
N GLN A 141 11.92 -22.33 15.52
CA GLN A 141 10.46 -22.37 15.68
C GLN A 141 9.86 -20.96 15.81
N GLN A 142 10.49 -20.09 16.60
CA GLN A 142 10.07 -18.71 16.74
C GLN A 142 10.09 -17.98 15.40
N LYS A 143 11.19 -18.07 14.64
CA LYS A 143 11.32 -17.41 13.33
C LYS A 143 10.40 -17.99 12.27
N LEU A 144 10.04 -19.28 12.36
CA LEU A 144 9.02 -19.88 11.50
C LEU A 144 7.63 -19.34 11.80
N ALA A 145 7.27 -19.20 13.08
CA ALA A 145 5.99 -18.61 13.48
C ALA A 145 5.89 -17.14 13.03
N GLU A 146 6.94 -16.34 13.23
CA GLU A 146 7.02 -14.96 12.72
C GLU A 146 6.85 -14.92 11.19
N PHE A 147 7.45 -15.87 10.46
CA PHE A 147 7.37 -15.94 9.00
C PHE A 147 5.96 -16.28 8.51
N GLU A 148 5.25 -17.17 9.21
CA GLU A 148 3.86 -17.52 8.94
C GLU A 148 2.94 -16.33 9.13
N THR A 149 3.01 -15.69 10.28
CA THR A 149 2.22 -14.47 10.57
C THR A 149 2.45 -13.40 9.50
N ALA A 150 3.70 -13.09 9.15
CA ALA A 150 4.02 -12.12 8.10
C ALA A 150 3.57 -12.57 6.69
N SER A 151 3.41 -13.88 6.45
CA SER A 151 2.85 -14.42 5.21
C SER A 151 1.34 -14.22 5.14
N GLU A 152 0.65 -14.46 6.25
CA GLU A 152 -0.80 -14.30 6.38
C GLU A 152 -1.23 -12.83 6.31
N GLU A 153 -0.55 -11.93 7.03
CA GLU A 153 -0.79 -10.48 6.97
C GLU A 153 -0.70 -9.95 5.53
N ALA A 154 0.33 -10.37 4.78
CA ALA A 154 0.49 -9.98 3.40
C ALA A 154 -0.59 -10.58 2.47
N ARG A 155 -1.18 -11.72 2.83
CA ARG A 155 -2.32 -12.32 2.12
C ARG A 155 -3.62 -11.59 2.44
N ALA A 156 -3.89 -11.33 3.71
CA ALA A 156 -5.05 -10.59 4.18
C ALA A 156 -5.13 -9.20 3.54
N TRP A 157 -3.99 -8.50 3.43
CA TRP A 157 -3.92 -7.22 2.72
C TRP A 157 -4.40 -7.31 1.27
N ARG A 158 -4.02 -8.36 0.52
CA ARG A 158 -4.42 -8.48 -0.89
C ARG A 158 -5.93 -8.58 -1.04
N LEU A 159 -6.59 -9.32 -0.14
CA LEU A 159 -8.05 -9.47 -0.14
C LEU A 159 -8.73 -8.17 0.27
N SER A 160 -8.26 -7.53 1.35
CA SER A 160 -8.76 -6.23 1.81
C SER A 160 -8.61 -5.13 0.74
N HIS A 161 -7.50 -5.13 0.00
CA HIS A 161 -7.26 -4.16 -1.06
C HIS A 161 -8.26 -4.27 -2.22
N ILE A 162 -8.66 -5.49 -2.59
CA ILE A 162 -9.66 -5.72 -3.64
C ILE A 162 -11.03 -5.20 -3.20
N GLY A 163 -11.44 -5.51 -1.96
CA GLY A 163 -12.70 -5.02 -1.39
C GLY A 163 -12.74 -3.49 -1.32
N ALA A 164 -11.72 -2.88 -0.69
CA ALA A 164 -11.64 -1.43 -0.57
C ALA A 164 -11.60 -0.70 -1.93
N ARG A 165 -11.06 -1.33 -2.99
CA ARG A 165 -11.11 -0.76 -4.34
C ARG A 165 -12.54 -0.76 -4.89
N ALA A 166 -13.23 -1.89 -4.78
CA ALA A 166 -14.62 -2.01 -5.22
C ALA A 166 -15.54 -1.02 -4.49
N ASP A 167 -15.34 -0.84 -3.18
CA ASP A 167 -16.09 0.10 -2.37
C ASP A 167 -15.86 1.56 -2.80
N LEU A 168 -14.59 1.93 -3.03
CA LEU A 168 -14.25 3.26 -3.52
C LEU A 168 -14.80 3.54 -4.92
N ASP A 169 -14.78 2.54 -5.82
CA ASP A 169 -15.37 2.67 -7.16
C ASP A 169 -16.89 2.91 -7.08
N LYS A 170 -17.58 2.18 -6.20
CA LYS A 170 -19.02 2.34 -5.93
C LYS A 170 -19.33 3.73 -5.37
N ILE A 171 -18.65 4.15 -4.31
CA ILE A 171 -18.85 5.47 -3.68
C ILE A 171 -18.56 6.58 -4.68
N ALA A 172 -17.52 6.44 -5.49
CA ALA A 172 -17.21 7.41 -6.54
C ALA A 172 -18.36 7.53 -7.55
N GLY A 173 -19.04 6.43 -7.91
CA GLY A 173 -20.26 6.46 -8.73
C GLY A 173 -21.39 7.24 -8.06
N GLU A 174 -21.71 6.90 -6.80
CA GLU A 174 -22.78 7.56 -6.04
C GLU A 174 -22.55 9.06 -5.86
N LEU A 175 -21.30 9.47 -5.65
CA LEU A 175 -20.91 10.88 -5.58
C LEU A 175 -21.19 11.61 -6.90
N MET A 176 -20.92 10.99 -8.06
CA MET A 176 -21.21 11.61 -9.35
C MET A 176 -22.71 11.79 -9.57
N ASP A 177 -23.52 10.86 -9.08
CA ASP A 177 -24.97 10.99 -9.15
C ASP A 177 -25.47 12.16 -8.28
N GLN A 178 -24.91 12.35 -7.06
CA GLN A 178 -25.24 13.53 -6.25
C GLN A 178 -24.80 14.83 -6.92
N VAL A 179 -23.60 14.87 -7.52
CA VAL A 179 -23.11 16.04 -8.28
C VAL A 179 -24.01 16.37 -9.46
N ARG A 180 -24.55 15.35 -10.16
CA ARG A 180 -25.50 15.55 -11.26
C ARG A 180 -26.81 16.16 -10.77
N VAL A 181 -27.33 15.73 -9.62
CA VAL A 181 -28.55 16.32 -9.04
C VAL A 181 -28.30 17.76 -8.60
N LEU A 182 -27.17 18.03 -7.93
CA LEU A 182 -26.78 19.40 -7.53
C LEU A 182 -26.61 20.32 -8.75
N ASP A 183 -26.19 19.78 -9.90
CA ASP A 183 -26.14 20.53 -11.16
C ASP A 183 -27.49 21.08 -11.57
N GLY A 184 -28.51 20.22 -11.60
CA GLY A 184 -29.86 20.62 -11.98
C GLY A 184 -30.41 21.69 -11.03
N ILE A 185 -30.16 21.52 -9.73
CA ILE A 185 -30.58 22.48 -8.71
C ILE A 185 -29.87 23.82 -8.89
N ASN A 186 -28.54 23.83 -9.03
CA ASN A 186 -27.77 25.07 -9.13
C ASN A 186 -28.01 25.80 -10.47
N ARG A 187 -28.20 25.08 -11.58
CA ARG A 187 -28.62 25.67 -12.86
C ARG A 187 -29.97 26.38 -12.76
N TRP A 188 -30.91 25.82 -12.00
CA TRP A 188 -32.20 26.48 -11.76
C TRP A 188 -32.05 27.70 -10.83
N ARG A 189 -31.29 27.57 -9.74
CA ARG A 189 -31.07 28.64 -8.74
C ARG A 189 -30.33 29.85 -9.30
N PHE A 190 -29.26 29.61 -10.05
CA PHE A 190 -28.36 30.64 -10.56
C PHE A 190 -28.62 30.99 -12.02
N ALA A 191 -29.79 30.63 -12.57
CA ALA A 191 -30.15 30.89 -13.97
C ALA A 191 -30.01 32.37 -14.40
N LYS A 192 -30.08 33.29 -13.44
CA LYS A 192 -29.99 34.75 -13.67
C LYS A 192 -28.69 35.35 -13.15
N ASP A 193 -27.77 34.53 -12.65
CA ASP A 193 -26.50 34.95 -12.07
C ASP A 193 -25.35 34.23 -12.81
N PRO A 194 -24.78 34.88 -13.85
CA PRO A 194 -23.75 34.25 -14.67
C PRO A 194 -22.44 34.01 -13.91
N ASP A 195 -22.09 34.88 -12.96
CA ASP A 195 -20.85 34.77 -12.18
C ASP A 195 -20.89 33.54 -11.27
N LEU A 196 -22.02 33.30 -10.59
CA LEU A 196 -22.22 32.09 -9.78
C LEU A 196 -22.29 30.82 -10.62
N MET A 197 -22.80 30.91 -11.86
CA MET A 197 -22.78 29.77 -12.79
C MET A 197 -21.38 29.42 -13.29
N GLU A 198 -20.51 30.41 -13.52
CA GLU A 198 -19.11 30.16 -13.85
C GLU A 198 -18.34 29.52 -12.68
N GLU A 199 -18.56 30.01 -11.45
CA GLU A 199 -17.97 29.40 -10.26
C GLU A 199 -18.45 27.95 -10.04
N TRP A 200 -19.75 27.69 -10.29
CA TRP A 200 -20.31 26.33 -10.27
C TRP A 200 -19.68 25.43 -11.33
N ASP A 201 -19.57 25.91 -12.57
CA ASP A 201 -18.97 25.17 -13.67
C ASP A 201 -17.50 24.86 -13.40
N ALA A 202 -16.76 25.78 -12.77
CA ALA A 202 -15.41 25.54 -12.31
C ALA A 202 -15.37 24.43 -11.24
N ALA A 203 -16.27 24.43 -10.25
CA ALA A 203 -16.29 23.44 -9.18
C ALA A 203 -16.54 22.00 -9.69
N ARG A 204 -17.48 21.85 -10.64
CA ARG A 204 -17.90 20.54 -11.20
C ARG A 204 -17.01 20.02 -12.33
N HIS A 205 -16.05 20.80 -12.84
CA HIS A 205 -15.13 20.35 -13.88
C HIS A 205 -13.71 20.30 -13.34
N LEU A 206 -13.09 19.12 -13.38
CA LEU A 206 -11.65 19.04 -13.14
C LEU A 206 -10.89 19.39 -14.42
N PRO A 207 -9.90 20.30 -14.35
CA PRO A 207 -9.00 20.51 -15.48
C PRO A 207 -8.35 19.18 -15.88
N PRO A 208 -7.99 19.01 -17.16
CA PRO A 208 -7.26 17.83 -17.61
C PRO A 208 -6.02 17.63 -16.74
N SER A 209 -5.69 16.37 -16.45
CA SER A 209 -4.46 16.05 -15.73
C SER A 209 -3.31 16.58 -16.58
N ARG A 210 -2.54 17.54 -16.05
CA ARG A 210 -1.28 17.95 -16.68
C ARG A 210 -0.43 16.69 -16.85
N PRO A 211 0.12 16.39 -18.05
CA PRO A 211 1.05 15.29 -18.18
C PRO A 211 2.21 15.52 -17.19
N ALA A 212 2.61 14.45 -16.50
CA ALA A 212 3.87 14.45 -15.76
C ALA A 212 4.99 14.70 -16.79
N ASP A 213 5.83 15.69 -16.52
CA ASP A 213 6.88 16.23 -17.39
C ASP A 213 6.44 17.11 -18.55
N GLU A 214 6.03 18.34 -18.22
CA GLU A 214 6.50 19.49 -18.98
C GLU A 214 7.53 20.22 -18.10
N PRO A 215 8.83 20.22 -18.46
CA PRO A 215 9.80 21.00 -17.71
C PRO A 215 9.35 22.46 -17.78
N VAL A 216 9.21 23.06 -16.60
CA VAL A 216 9.04 24.51 -16.47
C VAL A 216 10.22 25.15 -17.19
N GLN A 217 9.99 25.65 -18.40
CA GLN A 217 10.91 26.53 -19.10
C GLN A 217 10.98 27.80 -18.26
N VAL A 218 11.91 27.83 -17.31
CA VAL A 218 12.33 29.05 -16.64
C VAL A 218 12.92 29.90 -17.77
N LYS A 219 12.12 30.84 -18.29
CA LYS A 219 12.62 31.88 -19.20
C LYS A 219 13.85 32.49 -18.55
N GLY A 220 15.00 32.28 -19.19
CA GLY A 220 16.29 32.72 -18.69
C GLY A 220 16.23 34.20 -18.32
N VAL A 221 16.48 34.48 -17.05
CA VAL A 221 17.02 35.77 -16.64
C VAL A 221 18.38 35.85 -17.32
N THR A 222 18.50 36.71 -18.33
CA THR A 222 19.77 37.07 -18.95
C THR A 222 20.73 37.57 -17.86
N PRO A 223 21.90 36.95 -17.67
CA PRO A 223 22.92 37.50 -16.79
C PRO A 223 23.40 38.84 -17.35
N ASN A 224 23.38 39.84 -16.50
CA ASN A 224 23.90 41.18 -16.75
C ASN A 224 25.38 41.10 -17.16
N ASP A 225 25.71 41.65 -18.31
CA ASP A 225 27.05 41.68 -18.91
C ASP A 225 27.96 42.68 -18.14
N PRO A 226 29.06 42.26 -17.49
CA PRO A 226 29.98 43.18 -16.84
C PRO A 226 31.16 43.45 -17.79
N GLY A 227 31.03 44.44 -18.67
CA GLY A 227 32.10 44.61 -19.66
C GLY A 227 32.03 45.80 -20.60
N ARG A 228 31.75 47.03 -20.13
CA ARG A 228 32.14 48.22 -20.91
C ARG A 228 32.63 49.36 -20.03
N VAL A 229 33.94 49.38 -19.83
CA VAL A 229 34.71 50.56 -19.45
C VAL A 229 34.55 51.63 -20.55
N ALA A 230 34.08 52.81 -20.17
CA ALA A 230 34.11 54.01 -21.00
C ALA A 230 35.48 54.69 -20.87
N PRO A 231 36.07 55.24 -21.95
CA PRO A 231 37.22 56.12 -21.83
C PRO A 231 36.79 57.54 -21.45
N ALA A 232 37.68 58.21 -20.74
CA ALA A 232 37.54 59.54 -20.16
C ALA A 232 37.39 60.66 -21.20
N ALA A 233 36.61 61.68 -20.82
CA ALA A 233 36.77 63.08 -21.17
C ALA A 233 36.42 63.92 -19.93
#